data_AF-A0AA41RXP9-F1
#
_entry.id   AF-A0AA41RXP9-F1
#
_cell.length_a   1.000
_cell.length_b   1.000
_cell.length_c   1.000
_cell.angle_alpha   90.00
_cell.angle_beta   90.00
_cell.angle_gamma   90.00
#
_symmetry.space_group_name_H-M   'P 1'
#
loop_
_entity.id
_entity.type
_entity.pdbx_description
1 polymer ?
#
loop_
_entity_poly.entity_id
_entity_poly.type
_entity_poly.pdbx_seq_one_letter_code
_entity_poly.pdbx_strand_id
1 'polypeptide(L)'
;MGRSRSLSCSITSILVVILIMVMLNDSCSAGREFLAGNSKKTNTIDYEDALTKSILFFEGQRSGKLPANQRMSWRKDSALNDGSLVG
;
A
#
# COMPACT_ATOMS: atom_id res chain seq x y z
N MET A 1 19.90 -37.61 11.08
CA MET A 1 20.15 -36.17 10.87
C MET A 1 18.97 -35.45 10.17
N GLY A 2 17.74 -35.49 10.73
CA GLY A 2 16.52 -34.97 10.04
C GLY A 2 15.91 -33.68 10.60
N ARG A 3 16.35 -33.18 11.76
CA ARG A 3 15.71 -32.03 12.44
C ARG A 3 16.12 -30.67 11.86
N SER A 4 17.34 -30.52 11.35
CA SER A 4 17.87 -29.21 10.90
C SER A 4 17.17 -28.61 9.67
N ARG A 5 16.61 -29.45 8.77
CA ARG A 5 15.93 -28.95 7.54
C ARG A 5 14.51 -28.46 7.79
N SER A 6 13.82 -29.02 8.79
CA SER A 6 12.49 -28.57 9.22
C SER A 6 12.57 -27.28 10.04
N LEU A 7 13.60 -27.17 10.89
CA LEU A 7 13.93 -25.95 11.63
C LEU A 7 14.31 -24.79 10.69
N SER A 8 15.11 -25.04 9.63
CA SER A 8 15.44 -23.99 8.66
C SER A 8 14.23 -23.47 7.88
N CYS A 9 13.31 -24.35 7.47
CA CYS A 9 12.09 -23.96 6.75
C CYS A 9 11.13 -23.15 7.64
N SER A 10 11.04 -23.54 8.92
CA SER A 10 10.27 -22.80 9.93
C SER A 10 10.88 -21.43 10.21
N ILE A 11 12.21 -21.34 10.33
CA ILE A 11 12.93 -20.08 10.56
C ILE A 11 12.79 -19.15 9.35
N THR A 12 12.88 -19.65 8.11
CA THR A 12 12.67 -18.81 6.92
C THR A 12 11.23 -18.31 6.83
N SER A 13 10.23 -19.13 7.18
CA SER A 13 8.83 -18.70 7.23
C SER A 13 8.61 -17.62 8.29
N ILE A 14 9.18 -17.80 9.49
CA ILE A 14 9.11 -16.82 10.59
C ILE A 14 9.83 -15.52 10.21
N LEU A 15 11.01 -15.57 9.59
CA LEU A 15 11.72 -14.37 9.12
C LEU A 15 10.95 -13.65 8.02
N VAL A 16 10.33 -14.37 7.08
CA VAL A 16 9.47 -13.76 6.05
C VAL A 16 8.25 -13.09 6.68
N VAL A 17 7.60 -13.73 7.67
CA VAL A 17 6.46 -13.13 8.39
C VAL A 17 6.89 -11.92 9.22
N ILE A 18 8.05 -11.96 9.89
CA ILE A 18 8.59 -10.84 10.65
C ILE A 18 8.97 -9.68 9.71
N LEU A 19 9.59 -9.97 8.56
CA LEU A 19 9.89 -8.95 7.55
C LEU A 19 8.62 -8.33 6.98
N ILE A 20 7.58 -9.13 6.70
CA ILE A 20 6.27 -8.62 6.26
C ILE A 20 5.66 -7.73 7.36
N MET A 21 5.68 -8.15 8.63
CA MET A 21 5.16 -7.35 9.74
C MET A 21 5.97 -6.08 10.01
N VAL A 22 7.28 -6.08 9.78
CA VAL A 22 8.15 -4.90 9.87
C VAL A 22 7.90 -3.94 8.70
N MET A 23 7.76 -4.46 7.47
CA MET A 23 7.42 -3.65 6.29
C MET A 23 6.00 -3.07 6.36
N LEU A 24 5.06 -3.77 7.02
CA LEU A 24 3.71 -3.27 7.31
C LEU A 24 3.69 -2.26 8.48
N ASN A 25 4.63 -2.34 9.43
CA ASN A 25 4.82 -1.32 10.46
C ASN A 25 5.45 -0.02 9.88
N ASP A 26 6.40 -0.15 8.95
CA ASP A 26 7.06 0.98 8.29
C ASP A 26 6.19 1.65 7.21
N SER A 27 5.20 0.93 6.67
CA SER A 27 4.19 1.50 5.75
C SER A 27 3.31 2.58 6.42
N CYS A 28 3.35 2.74 7.74
CA CYS A 28 2.71 3.84 8.45
C CYS A 28 3.53 5.15 8.44
N SER A 29 4.85 5.09 8.19
CA SER A 29 5.71 6.27 8.24
C SER A 29 6.07 6.84 6.87
N ALA A 30 6.05 6.05 5.79
CA ALA A 30 6.24 6.60 4.43
C ALA A 30 5.07 7.50 3.98
N GLY A 31 3.86 7.30 4.53
CA GLY A 31 2.72 8.21 4.34
C GLY A 31 2.76 9.45 5.24
N ARG A 32 3.65 9.50 6.24
CA ARG A 32 3.67 10.53 7.29
C ARG A 32 4.58 11.72 6.96
N GLU A 33 5.60 11.55 6.11
CA GLU A 33 6.43 12.68 5.66
C GLU A 33 5.80 13.46 4.49
N PHE A 34 5.02 12.82 3.61
CA PHE A 34 4.36 13.53 2.51
C PHE A 34 3.20 14.44 2.97
N LEU A 35 2.63 14.17 4.15
CA LEU A 35 1.59 14.99 4.78
C LEU A 35 2.14 15.99 5.81
N ALA A 36 3.47 16.09 5.96
CA ALA A 36 4.11 17.07 6.86
C ALA A 36 4.06 18.52 6.31
N GLY A 37 3.12 18.81 5.41
CA GLY A 37 2.70 20.16 5.05
C GLY A 37 1.73 20.71 6.09
N ASN A 38 2.26 21.21 7.21
CA ASN A 38 1.68 22.26 8.05
C ASN A 38 0.15 22.20 8.32
N SER A 39 -0.36 21.17 8.98
CA SER A 39 -1.68 21.26 9.63
C SER A 39 -1.51 21.37 11.15
N LYS A 40 -1.77 22.56 11.69
CA LYS A 40 -1.92 22.78 13.13
C LYS A 40 -3.08 21.91 13.62
N LYS A 41 -2.78 20.90 14.43
CA LYS A 41 -3.79 20.06 15.07
C LYS A 41 -4.52 20.83 16.17
N THR A 42 -5.61 21.51 15.81
CA THR A 42 -6.69 21.83 16.74
C THR A 42 -7.51 20.56 17.00
N ASN A 43 -8.09 20.38 18.18
CA ASN A 43 -8.92 19.20 18.55
C ASN A 43 -10.27 19.11 17.78
N THR A 44 -10.32 19.67 16.58
CA THR A 44 -11.44 19.64 15.64
C THR A 44 -11.05 18.67 14.53
N ILE A 45 -11.88 17.66 14.28
CA ILE A 45 -11.65 16.72 13.18
C ILE A 45 -11.82 17.47 11.87
N ASP A 46 -10.77 17.50 11.06
CA ASP A 46 -10.79 18.07 9.73
C ASP A 46 -11.35 17.05 8.73
N TYR A 47 -12.65 17.15 8.48
CA TYR A 47 -13.34 16.27 7.55
C TYR A 47 -12.96 16.51 6.09
N GLU A 48 -12.45 17.70 5.74
CA GLU A 48 -11.99 18.01 4.38
C GLU A 48 -10.78 17.14 4.03
N ASP A 49 -9.81 17.08 4.93
CA ASP A 49 -8.61 16.27 4.80
C ASP A 49 -8.94 14.76 4.81
N ALA A 50 -9.84 14.34 5.70
CA ALA A 50 -10.30 12.94 5.77
C ALA A 50 -11.02 12.50 4.48
N LEU A 51 -11.89 13.36 3.93
CA LEU A 51 -12.59 13.10 2.69
C LEU A 51 -11.63 13.05 1.50
N THR A 52 -10.71 14.00 1.41
CA THR A 52 -9.71 14.08 0.34
C THR A 52 -8.85 12.83 0.30
N LYS A 53 -8.40 12.34 1.46
CA LYS A 53 -7.64 11.08 1.59
C LYS A 53 -8.47 9.85 1.24
N SER A 54 -9.75 9.85 1.59
CA SER A 54 -10.67 8.77 1.25
C SER A 54 -10.85 8.65 -0.27
N ILE A 55 -11.01 9.77 -0.96
CA ILE A 55 -11.09 9.81 -2.43
C ILE A 55 -9.77 9.34 -3.05
N LEU A 56 -8.64 9.81 -2.53
CA LEU A 56 -7.30 9.41 -2.99
C LEU A 56 -7.07 7.89 -2.88
N PHE A 57 -7.57 7.26 -1.81
CA PHE A 57 -7.49 5.82 -1.62
C PHE A 57 -8.21 5.06 -2.74
N PHE A 58 -9.43 5.46 -3.08
CA PHE A 58 -10.19 4.81 -4.16
C PHE A 58 -9.58 5.06 -5.54
N GLU A 59 -9.05 6.26 -5.79
CA GLU A 59 -8.31 6.55 -7.03
C GLU A 59 -7.08 5.65 -7.22
N GLY A 60 -6.40 5.35 -6.12
CA GLY A 60 -5.28 4.41 -6.11
C GLY A 60 -5.69 2.98 -6.43
N GLN A 61 -6.93 2.57 -6.16
CA GLN A 61 -7.41 1.20 -6.39
C GLN A 61 -7.95 0.97 -7.81
N ARG A 62 -7.88 1.96 -8.70
CA ARG A 62 -8.33 1.81 -10.09
C ARG A 62 -7.48 0.79 -10.85
N SER A 63 -8.17 -0.06 -11.60
CA SER A 63 -7.60 -1.01 -12.55
C SER A 63 -7.79 -0.50 -13.98
N GLY A 64 -7.03 -1.00 -14.94
CA GLY A 64 -7.08 -0.58 -16.34
C GLY A 64 -6.05 0.50 -16.69
N LYS A 65 -6.33 1.22 -17.79
CA LYS A 65 -5.50 2.33 -18.26
C LYS A 65 -5.76 3.56 -17.40
N LEU A 66 -4.73 4.10 -16.77
CA LEU A 66 -4.87 5.26 -15.91
C LEU A 66 -4.84 6.54 -16.75
N PRO A 67 -5.65 7.56 -16.40
CA PRO A 67 -5.66 8.84 -17.08
C PRO A 67 -4.35 9.59 -16.82
N ALA A 68 -3.88 10.34 -17.83
CA ALA A 68 -2.59 11.04 -17.80
C ALA A 68 -2.47 12.13 -16.71
N ASN A 69 -3.60 12.57 -16.14
CA ASN A 69 -3.67 13.59 -15.08
C ASN A 69 -3.71 13.01 -13.65
N GLN A 70 -3.22 11.78 -13.46
CA GLN A 70 -3.21 11.14 -12.16
C GLN A 70 -2.18 11.72 -11.20
N ARG A 71 -2.61 12.00 -9.96
CA ARG A 71 -1.78 12.58 -8.89
C ARG A 71 -0.82 11.57 -8.23
N MET A 72 -1.06 10.27 -8.39
CA MET A 72 -0.23 9.19 -7.83
C MET A 72 0.79 8.67 -8.85
N SER A 73 2.03 9.15 -8.73
CA SER A 73 3.15 8.82 -9.62
C SER A 73 3.65 7.38 -9.51
N TRP A 74 3.32 6.68 -8.42
CA TRP A 74 3.75 5.31 -8.15
C TRP A 74 2.81 4.23 -8.73
N ARG A 75 1.64 4.62 -9.27
CA ARG A 75 0.71 3.71 -9.96
C ARG A 75 0.92 3.76 -11.48
N LYS A 76 0.70 2.62 -12.15
CA LYS A 76 0.86 2.46 -13.61
C LYS A 76 -0.22 1.53 -14.17
N ASP A 77 -0.42 1.60 -15.48
CA ASP A 77 -1.41 0.80 -16.22
C ASP A 77 -1.35 -0.68 -15.82
N SER A 78 -2.52 -1.22 -15.48
CA SER A 78 -2.66 -2.58 -14.95
C SER A 78 -3.90 -3.24 -15.54
N ALA A 79 -3.94 -4.58 -15.61
CA ALA A 79 -5.10 -5.36 -16.08
C ALA A 79 -5.69 -4.97 -17.45
N LEU A 80 -4.86 -4.49 -18.39
CA LEU A 80 -5.32 -4.05 -19.72
C LEU A 80 -5.94 -5.18 -20.57
N ASN A 81 -5.53 -6.43 -20.33
CA ASN A 81 -5.97 -7.60 -21.08
C ASN A 81 -6.92 -8.49 -20.27
N ASP A 82 -7.45 -7.98 -19.16
CA ASP A 82 -8.40 -8.72 -18.34
C ASP A 82 -9.69 -8.99 -19.13
N GLY A 83 -10.18 -10.23 -19.11
CA GLY A 83 -11.32 -10.68 -19.93
C GLY A 83 -11.03 -10.99 -21.41
N SER A 84 -9.80 -10.85 -21.90
CA SER A 84 -9.48 -11.06 -23.33
C SER A 84 -9.63 -12.51 -23.83
N LEU A 85 -9.68 -13.50 -22.92
CA LEU A 85 -9.81 -14.93 -23.23
C LEU A 85 -11.20 -15.50 -22.93
N VAL A 86 -12.16 -14.67 -22.48
CA VAL A 86 -13.53 -15.08 -22.08
C VAL A 86 -14.54 -14.81 -23.22
N GLY A 87 -14.10 -14.96 -24.47
CA GLY A 87 -14.91 -14.75 -25.68
C GLY A 87 -14.87 -15.94 -26.60
#